data_AF-A0A097IDB3-F1
#
_entry.id   AF-A0A097IDB3-F1
#
_cell.length_a   1.000
_cell.length_b   1.000
_cell.length_c   1.000
_cell.angle_alpha   90.00
_cell.angle_beta   90.00
_cell.angle_gamma   90.00
#
_symmetry.space_group_name_H-M   'P 1'
#
loop_
_entity.id
_entity.type
_entity.pdbx_description
1 polymer ?
#
loop_
_entity_poly.entity_id
_entity_poly.type
_entity_poly.pdbx_seq_one_letter_code
_entity_poly.pdbx_strand_id
1 'polypeptide(L)'
;MSIFEWILLGSIGVIALSMLSGLVLILRTADMLSRAVLSDLIFYSMIVLYLIWTIPNETYIGYEIAILAGIVGGVMPTLSMSRIITRGRR
;
A
#
# COMPACT_ATOMS: atom_id res chain seq x y z
N MET A 1 5.12 23.84 -12.71
CA MET A 1 5.88 23.01 -11.75
C MET A 1 6.38 23.92 -10.64
N SER A 2 5.54 24.13 -9.64
CA SER A 2 5.90 24.82 -8.39
C SER A 2 6.87 23.95 -7.57
N ILE A 3 7.55 24.55 -6.59
CA ILE A 3 8.41 23.81 -5.63
C ILE A 3 7.63 22.69 -4.93
N PHE A 4 6.35 22.93 -4.65
CA PHE A 4 5.46 21.94 -4.06
C PHE A 4 5.26 20.72 -4.96
N GLU A 5 5.01 20.92 -6.26
CA GLU A 5 4.83 19.83 -7.23
C GLU A 5 6.11 18.99 -7.38
N TRP A 6 7.29 19.60 -7.30
CA TRP A 6 8.57 18.88 -7.30
C TRP A 6 8.74 17.97 -6.08
N ILE A 7 8.32 18.44 -4.90
CA ILE A 7 8.35 17.63 -3.67
C ILE A 7 7.41 16.43 -3.82
N LEU A 8 6.17 16.64 -4.29
CA LEU A 8 5.20 15.56 -4.51
C LEU A 8 5.74 14.51 -5.49
N LEU A 9 6.34 14.95 -6.59
CA LEU A 9 6.92 14.05 -7.60
C LEU A 9 8.11 13.26 -7.02
N GLY A 10 8.97 13.90 -6.22
CA GLY A 10 10.05 13.23 -5.50
C GLY A 10 9.52 12.16 -4.53
N SER A 11 8.48 12.46 -3.76
CA SER A 11 7.84 11.51 -2.85
C SER A 11 7.24 10.31 -3.60
N ILE A 12 6.54 10.55 -4.72
CA ILE A 12 6.03 9.49 -5.60
C ILE A 12 7.17 8.58 -6.05
N GLY A 13 8.30 9.17 -6.48
CA GLY A 13 9.47 8.40 -6.92
C GLY A 13 10.02 7.47 -5.84
N VAL A 14 10.19 7.97 -4.61
CA VAL A 14 10.68 7.16 -3.48
C VAL A 14 9.72 6.03 -3.13
N ILE A 15 8.41 6.31 -3.08
CA ILE A 15 7.40 5.31 -2.75
C ILE A 15 7.29 4.27 -3.87
N ALA A 16 7.34 4.68 -5.13
CA ALA A 16 7.32 3.77 -6.27
C ALA A 16 8.55 2.84 -6.26
N LEU A 17 9.75 3.36 -5.97
CA LEU A 17 10.96 2.54 -5.83
C LEU A 17 10.86 1.56 -4.66
N SER A 18 10.33 1.99 -3.52
CA SER A 18 10.01 1.12 -2.38
C SER A 18 9.05 0.00 -2.78
N MET A 19 7.94 0.34 -3.44
CA MET A 19 6.94 -0.63 -3.91
C MET A 19 7.53 -1.65 -4.89
N LEU A 20 8.34 -1.18 -5.85
CA LEU A 20 9.02 -2.05 -6.80
C LEU A 20 10.02 -2.98 -6.10
N SER A 21 10.77 -2.48 -5.11
CA SER A 21 11.68 -3.32 -4.32
C SER A 21 10.91 -4.39 -3.53
N GLY A 22 9.74 -4.04 -2.97
CA GLY A 22 8.83 -4.99 -2.32
C GLY A 22 8.29 -6.06 -3.27
N LEU A 23 7.93 -5.67 -4.50
CA LEU A 23 7.52 -6.59 -5.56
C LEU A 23 8.64 -7.53 -6.00
N VAL A 24 9.88 -7.06 -6.08
CA VAL A 24 11.02 -7.95 -6.35
C VAL A 24 11.24 -8.91 -5.19
N LEU A 25 11.09 -8.43 -3.94
CA LEU A 25 11.29 -9.25 -2.75
C LEU A 25 10.20 -10.33 -2.62
N ILE A 26 8.93 -10.03 -2.90
CA ILE A 26 7.84 -11.01 -2.78
C ILE A 26 8.00 -12.18 -3.76
N LEU A 27 8.61 -11.95 -4.93
CA LEU A 27 8.93 -12.99 -5.91
C LEU A 27 10.09 -13.89 -5.47
N ARG A 28 11.02 -13.36 -4.66
CA ARG A 28 12.18 -14.11 -4.14
C ARG A 28 11.90 -14.85 -2.85
N THR A 29 10.90 -14.43 -2.09
CA THR A 29 10.65 -14.96 -0.74
C THR A 29 9.77 -16.20 -0.80
N ALA A 30 10.23 -17.32 -0.25
CA ALA A 30 9.48 -18.57 -0.21
C ALA A 30 8.52 -18.67 0.99
N ASP A 31 8.80 -17.94 2.08
CA ASP A 31 8.02 -18.01 3.31
C ASP A 31 6.65 -17.31 3.17
N MET A 32 5.59 -18.01 3.56
CA MET A 32 4.21 -17.51 3.50
C MET A 32 4.00 -16.29 4.40
N LEU A 33 4.66 -16.25 5.56
CA LEU A 33 4.50 -15.17 6.54
C LEU A 33 5.12 -13.88 5.99
N SER A 34 6.33 -13.95 5.45
CA SER A 34 6.98 -12.83 4.81
C SER A 34 6.21 -12.35 3.57
N ARG A 35 5.65 -13.27 2.76
CA ARG A 35 4.82 -12.88 1.60
C ARG A 35 3.55 -12.14 2.01
N ALA A 36 2.91 -12.51 3.12
CA ALA A 36 1.75 -11.78 3.64
C ALA A 36 2.12 -10.34 4.01
N VAL A 37 3.19 -10.13 4.78
CA VAL A 37 3.65 -8.78 5.16
C VAL A 37 4.09 -7.95 3.95
N LEU A 38 4.74 -8.57 2.97
CA LEU A 38 5.14 -7.88 1.74
C LEU A 38 3.94 -7.48 0.88
N SER A 39 2.88 -8.29 0.86
CA SER A 39 1.62 -7.93 0.20
C SER A 39 1.01 -6.67 0.83
N ASP A 40 1.05 -6.54 2.15
CA ASP A 40 0.54 -5.36 2.88
C ASP A 40 1.35 -4.12 2.54
N LEU A 41 2.68 -4.25 2.53
CA LEU A 41 3.58 -3.16 2.17
C LEU A 41 3.28 -2.63 0.76
N ILE A 42 3.08 -3.52 -0.21
CA ILE A 42 2.75 -3.13 -1.58
C ILE A 42 1.38 -2.45 -1.63
N PHE A 43 0.38 -3.02 -0.98
CA PHE A 43 -0.99 -2.49 -0.99
C PHE A 43 -1.06 -1.09 -0.36
N TYR A 44 -0.44 -0.89 0.81
CA TYR A 44 -0.40 0.43 1.44
C TYR A 44 0.45 1.43 0.65
N SER A 45 1.51 0.99 -0.03
CA SER A 45 2.26 1.86 -0.94
C SER A 45 1.38 2.39 -2.08
N MET A 46 0.49 1.56 -2.63
CA MET A 46 -0.48 1.99 -3.65
C MET A 46 -1.48 3.02 -3.10
N ILE A 47 -1.96 2.85 -1.87
CA ILE A 47 -2.86 3.83 -1.22
C ILE A 47 -2.16 5.17 -1.05
N VAL A 48 -0.90 5.18 -0.61
CA VAL A 48 -0.15 6.44 -0.43
C VAL A 48 0.10 7.12 -1.77
N LEU A 49 0.42 6.39 -2.84
CA LEU A 49 0.55 6.95 -4.19
C LEU A 49 -0.75 7.62 -4.64
N TYR A 50 -1.89 6.96 -4.39
CA TYR A 50 -3.20 7.53 -4.67
C TYR A 50 -3.46 8.80 -3.84
N LEU A 51 -3.16 8.80 -2.54
CA LEU A 51 -3.30 9.98 -1.69
C LEU A 51 -2.44 11.16 -2.17
N ILE A 52 -1.18 10.92 -2.55
CA ILE A 52 -0.33 11.99 -3.08
C ILE A 52 -0.91 12.54 -4.40
N TRP A 53 -1.49 11.67 -5.23
CA TRP A 53 -2.16 12.09 -6.45
C TRP A 53 -3.43 12.93 -6.20
N THR A 54 -4.18 12.67 -5.12
CA THR A 54 -5.38 13.47 -4.76
C THR A 54 -5.06 14.91 -4.33
N ILE A 55 -3.82 15.20 -3.91
CA ILE A 55 -3.43 16.53 -3.46
C ILE A 55 -3.56 17.60 -4.57
N PRO A 56 -2.98 17.41 -5.77
CA PRO A 56 -3.17 18.34 -6.88
C PRO A 56 -4.47 18.10 -7.67
N ASN A 57 -5.13 16.94 -7.49
CA ASN A 57 -6.35 16.58 -8.22
C ASN A 57 -7.56 16.66 -7.29
N GLU A 58 -8.25 17.81 -7.31
CA GLU A 58 -9.47 18.01 -6.54
C GLU A 58 -10.54 16.99 -6.97
N THR A 59 -10.91 16.12 -6.03
CA THR A 59 -11.95 15.11 -6.21
C THR A 59 -12.84 15.07 -4.98
N TYR A 60 -14.15 14.98 -5.18
CA TYR A 60 -15.13 14.97 -4.08
C TYR A 60 -15.12 13.69 -3.24
N ILE A 61 -14.56 12.60 -3.78
CA ILE A 61 -14.62 11.25 -3.18
C ILE A 61 -13.23 10.63 -2.96
N GLY A 62 -12.16 11.41 -3.11
CA GLY A 62 -10.79 10.88 -3.09
C GLY A 62 -10.42 10.25 -1.73
N TYR A 63 -10.72 10.95 -0.64
CA TYR A 63 -10.34 10.49 0.70
C TYR A 63 -11.21 9.32 1.18
N GLU A 64 -12.48 9.29 0.79
CA GLU A 64 -13.42 8.22 1.07
C GLU A 64 -12.94 6.90 0.45
N ILE A 65 -12.47 6.95 -0.80
CA ILE A 65 -11.87 5.79 -1.48
C ILE A 65 -10.62 5.33 -0.73
N ALA A 66 -9.76 6.24 -0.30
CA ALA A 66 -8.55 5.89 0.44
C ALA A 66 -8.86 5.23 1.80
N ILE A 67 -9.87 5.73 2.52
CA ILE A 67 -10.33 5.15 3.79
C ILE A 67 -10.91 3.75 3.57
N LEU A 68 -11.79 3.60 2.59
CA LEU A 68 -12.37 2.30 2.23
C LEU A 68 -11.27 1.33 1.80
N ALA A 69 -10.32 1.76 0.98
CA ALA A 69 -9.18 0.94 0.58
C ALA A 69 -8.36 0.50 1.80
N GLY A 70 -8.02 1.41 2.71
CA GLY A 70 -7.21 1.10 3.89
C GLY A 70 -7.88 0.15 4.88
N ILE A 71 -9.18 0.34 5.17
CA ILE A 71 -9.91 -0.48 6.14
C ILE A 71 -10.39 -1.79 5.50
N VAL A 72 -11.11 -1.68 4.39
CA VAL A 72 -11.80 -2.81 3.75
C VAL A 72 -10.82 -3.63 2.92
N GLY A 73 -10.02 -2.97 2.08
CA GLY A 73 -9.06 -3.63 1.22
C GLY A 73 -7.75 -3.99 1.91
N GLY A 74 -7.34 -3.22 2.93
CA GLY A 74 -6.05 -3.38 3.61
C GLY A 74 -6.14 -4.29 4.82
N VAL A 75 -6.82 -3.85 5.88
CA VAL A 75 -6.79 -4.55 7.18
C VAL A 75 -7.57 -5.88 7.16
N MET A 76 -8.70 -5.96 6.45
CA MET A 76 -9.53 -7.18 6.49
C MET A 76 -8.87 -8.40 5.85
N PRO A 77 -8.23 -8.31 4.66
CA PRO A 77 -7.55 -9.46 4.07
C PRO A 77 -6.39 -9.98 4.91
N THR A 78 -5.73 -9.11 5.66
CA THR A 78 -4.48 -9.43 6.38
C THR A 78 -4.79 -10.07 7.73
N LEU A 79 -5.84 -9.57 8.40
CA LEU A 79 -6.47 -10.26 9.53
C LEU A 79 -7.03 -11.63 9.12
N SER A 80 -7.61 -11.74 7.93
CA SER A 80 -8.13 -13.02 7.43
C SER A 80 -6.98 -14.00 7.15
N MET A 81 -5.91 -13.55 6.49
CA MET A 81 -4.75 -14.37 6.18
C MET A 81 -3.99 -14.80 7.44
N SER A 82 -3.81 -13.91 8.41
CA SER A 82 -3.17 -14.27 9.69
C SER A 82 -3.95 -15.36 10.42
N ARG A 83 -5.28 -15.30 10.44
CA ARG A 83 -6.12 -16.38 11.03
C ARG A 83 -6.01 -17.70 10.27
N ILE A 84 -5.92 -17.66 8.95
CA ILE A 84 -5.72 -18.87 8.12
C ILE A 84 -4.36 -19.49 8.46
N ILE A 85 -3.31 -18.68 8.54
CA ILE A 85 -1.96 -19.13 8.87
C ILE A 85 -1.90 -19.73 10.29
N THR A 86 -2.52 -19.08 11.28
CA THR A 86 -2.56 -19.59 12.66
C THR A 86 -3.56 -20.74 12.86
N ARG A 87 -4.29 -21.14 11.80
CA ARG A 87 -5.36 -22.15 11.85
C ARG A 87 -6.42 -21.83 12.93
N GLY A 88 -6.68 -20.55 13.16
CA GLY A 88 -7.63 -20.09 14.18
C GLY A 88 -7.14 -20.24 15.62
N ARG A 89 -5.90 -20.66 15.87
CA ARG A 89 -5.29 -20.60 17.20
C ARG A 89 -4.96 -19.12 17.49
N ARG A 90 -5.44 -18.64 18.62
CA ARG A 90 -5.27 -17.25 19.07
C ARG A 90 -3.82 -16.99 19.45
#